data_AF-A0A920BRJ0-F1
#
_entry.id   AF-A0A920BRJ0-F1
#
_cell.length_a   1.000
_cell.length_b   1.000
_cell.length_c   1.000
_cell.angle_alpha   90.00
_cell.angle_beta   90.00
_cell.angle_gamma   90.00
#
_symmetry.space_group_name_H-M   'P 1'
#
loop_
_entity.id
_entity.type
_entity.pdbx_description
1 polymer ?
#
loop_
_entity_poly.entity_id
_entity_poly.type
_entity_poly.pdbx_seq_one_letter_code
_entity_poly.pdbx_strand_id
1 'polypeptide(L)'
;MTFSVEPIALHGYAALLGRASSDAEQCKTYFTANVPTLSPVAEGLINPLCYEHAGVQQKVGAMLDHLVTLLGESRDEMAETATRYAQSDDAAAAKLDDSYPETVRPPLRRD
;
A
#
# COMPACT_ATOMS: atom_id res chain seq x y z
N MET A 1 19.45 -22.08 8.00
CA MET A 1 18.95 -20.77 7.55
C MET A 1 17.79 -20.41 8.45
N THR A 2 17.87 -19.30 9.17
CA THR A 2 16.77 -18.84 10.03
C THR A 2 16.07 -17.72 9.27
N PHE A 3 14.78 -17.89 9.01
CA PHE A 3 13.95 -16.85 8.41
C PHE A 3 13.78 -15.75 9.47
N SER A 4 14.18 -14.52 9.16
CA SER A 4 14.06 -13.36 10.05
C SER A 4 13.42 -12.23 9.27
N VAL A 5 12.40 -11.62 9.86
CA VAL A 5 11.64 -10.51 9.28
C VAL A 5 11.77 -9.33 10.21
N GLU A 6 12.15 -8.17 9.67
CA GLU A 6 12.21 -6.92 10.42
C GLU A 6 10.89 -6.15 10.21
N PRO A 7 10.03 -6.02 11.25
CA PRO A 7 8.72 -5.37 11.10
C PRO A 7 8.82 -3.90 10.63
N ILE A 8 9.86 -3.19 11.06
CA ILE A 8 10.13 -1.80 10.68
C ILE A 8 10.36 -1.69 9.16
N ALA A 9 11.13 -2.61 8.59
CA ALA A 9 11.38 -2.64 7.15
C ALA A 9 10.10 -2.89 6.34
N LEU A 10 9.22 -3.78 6.83
CA LEU A 10 7.90 -4.03 6.21
C LEU A 10 7.00 -2.79 6.28
N HIS A 11 6.97 -2.07 7.40
CA HIS A 11 6.24 -0.80 7.48
C HIS A 11 6.79 0.26 6.51
N GLY A 12 8.12 0.34 6.38
CA GLY A 12 8.75 1.22 5.40
C GLY A 12 8.34 0.88 3.96
N TYR A 13 8.30 -0.40 3.61
CA TYR A 13 7.86 -0.85 2.29
C TYR A 13 6.37 -0.58 2.05
N ALA A 14 5.52 -0.82 3.06
CA ALA A 14 4.10 -0.46 2.99
C ALA A 14 3.91 1.05 2.75
N ALA A 15 4.72 1.91 3.38
CA ALA A 15 4.66 3.35 3.13
C ALA A 15 5.02 3.72 1.67
N LEU A 16 6.00 3.03 1.07
CA LEU A 16 6.34 3.21 -0.35
C LEU A 16 5.20 2.78 -1.27
N LEU A 17 4.53 1.66 -0.97
CA LEU A 17 3.35 1.21 -1.70
C LEU A 17 2.19 2.21 -1.55
N GLY A 18 1.99 2.77 -0.36
CA GLY A 18 1.00 3.82 -0.14
C GLY A 18 1.28 5.08 -0.96
N ARG A 19 2.55 5.50 -1.07
CA ARG A 19 2.93 6.60 -1.94
C ARG A 19 2.66 6.28 -3.41
N ALA A 20 3.05 5.10 -3.88
CA ALA A 20 2.79 4.68 -5.25
C ALA A 20 1.28 4.60 -5.57
N SER A 21 0.46 4.15 -4.61
CA SER A 21 -1.00 4.16 -4.74
C SER A 21 -1.54 5.58 -4.88
N SER A 22 -1.06 6.51 -4.07
CA SER A 22 -1.44 7.93 -4.16
C SER A 22 -1.03 8.56 -5.50
N ASP A 23 0.15 8.22 -6.01
CA ASP A 23 0.60 8.67 -7.32
C ASP A 23 -0.30 8.09 -8.43
N ALA A 24 -0.69 6.82 -8.35
CA ALA A 24 -1.61 6.19 -9.29
C ALA A 24 -3.02 6.83 -9.27
N GLU A 25 -3.54 7.17 -8.09
CA GLU A 25 -4.80 7.90 -7.95
C GLU A 25 -4.75 9.30 -8.58
N GLN A 26 -3.63 10.00 -8.42
CA GLN A 26 -3.41 11.30 -9.06
C GLN A 26 -3.35 11.16 -10.58
N CYS A 27 -2.63 10.14 -11.10
CA CYS A 27 -2.61 9.84 -12.53
C CYS A 27 -4.02 9.54 -13.07
N LYS A 28 -4.83 8.76 -12.37
CA LYS A 28 -6.23 8.48 -12.73
C LYS A 28 -7.07 9.76 -12.74
N THR A 29 -6.92 10.60 -11.72
CA THR A 29 -7.65 11.87 -11.62
C THR A 29 -7.28 12.79 -12.77
N TYR A 30 -5.99 12.93 -13.06
CA TYR A 30 -5.49 13.70 -14.19
C TYR A 30 -6.00 13.16 -15.51
N PHE A 31 -5.92 11.85 -15.73
CA PHE A 31 -6.41 11.18 -16.93
C PHE A 31 -7.90 11.45 -17.15
N THR A 32 -8.72 11.30 -16.10
CA THR A 32 -10.17 11.53 -16.17
C THR A 32 -10.50 13.00 -16.45
N ALA A 33 -9.72 13.93 -15.90
CA ALA A 33 -9.96 15.36 -16.07
C ALA A 33 -9.46 15.91 -17.42
N ASN A 34 -8.41 15.34 -18.00
CA ASN A 34 -7.71 15.92 -19.15
C ASN A 34 -7.89 15.12 -20.46
N VAL A 35 -8.31 13.85 -20.40
CA VAL A 35 -8.55 13.08 -21.63
C VAL A 35 -9.98 13.33 -22.12
N PRO A 36 -10.15 14.01 -23.27
CA PRO A 36 -11.48 14.33 -23.78
C PRO A 36 -12.19 13.07 -24.24
N THR A 37 -13.50 13.01 -23.99
CA THR A 37 -14.36 11.99 -24.57
C THR A 37 -14.76 12.44 -25.97
N LEU A 38 -14.26 11.74 -26.99
CA LEU A 38 -14.62 12.02 -28.38
C LEU A 38 -15.98 11.37 -28.68
N SER A 39 -16.97 12.17 -29.07
CA SER A 39 -18.29 11.68 -29.47
C SER A 39 -18.38 11.58 -30.99
N PRO A 40 -18.74 10.40 -31.55
CA PRO A 40 -18.90 10.22 -33.00
C PRO A 40 -19.96 11.17 -33.62
N VAL A 41 -20.92 11.62 -32.81
CA VAL A 41 -22.10 12.36 -33.26
C VAL A 41 -21.97 13.87 -33.06
N ALA A 42 -21.15 14.31 -32.09
CA ALA A 42 -21.11 15.72 -31.68
C ALA A 42 -20.23 16.61 -32.57
N GLU A 43 -19.25 16.04 -33.28
CA GLU A 43 -18.26 16.82 -34.07
C GLU A 43 -18.22 16.45 -35.55
N GLY A 44 -19.24 15.73 -36.06
CA GLY A 44 -19.31 15.32 -37.47
C GLY A 44 -18.29 14.25 -37.88
N LEU A 45 -17.52 13.72 -36.93
CA LEU A 45 -16.48 12.73 -37.15
C LEU A 45 -17.03 11.32 -36.90
N ILE A 46 -17.76 10.75 -37.87
CA ILE A 46 -18.01 9.30 -37.90
C ILE A 46 -16.69 8.65 -38.36
N ASN A 47 -15.78 8.39 -37.42
CA ASN A 47 -14.43 7.95 -37.74
C ASN A 47 -14.00 6.81 -36.80
N PRO A 48 -13.45 5.70 -37.35
CA PRO A 48 -12.79 4.64 -36.58
C PRO A 48 -11.86 5.15 -35.48
N LEU A 49 -11.23 6.32 -35.66
CA LEU A 49 -10.39 6.98 -34.64
C LEU A 49 -11.15 7.29 -33.33
N CYS A 50 -12.43 7.67 -33.38
CA CYS A 50 -13.21 7.94 -32.15
C CYS A 50 -13.47 6.65 -31.36
N TYR A 51 -13.72 5.54 -32.06
CA TYR A 51 -13.95 4.23 -31.44
C TYR A 51 -12.65 3.67 -30.83
N GLU A 52 -11.53 3.77 -31.56
CA GLU A 52 -10.22 3.37 -31.04
C GLU A 52 -9.81 4.23 -29.83
N HIS A 53 -10.04 5.54 -29.88
CA HIS A 53 -9.80 6.44 -28.75
C HIS A 53 -10.59 6.02 -27.51
N ALA A 54 -11.89 5.78 -27.64
CA ALA A 54 -12.73 5.32 -26.54
C ALA A 54 -12.25 3.96 -25.99
N GLY A 55 -11.85 3.04 -26.86
CA GLY A 55 -11.31 1.74 -26.47
C GLY A 55 -9.99 1.83 -25.70
N VAL A 56 -9.06 2.67 -26.16
CA VAL A 56 -7.80 2.95 -25.45
C VAL A 56 -8.08 3.64 -24.13
N GLN A 57 -8.98 4.63 -24.12
CA GLN A 57 -9.35 5.36 -22.91
C GLN A 57 -9.90 4.41 -21.83
N GLN A 58 -10.78 3.47 -22.22
CA GLN A 58 -11.32 2.46 -21.31
C GLN A 58 -10.23 1.52 -20.78
N LYS A 59 -9.32 1.05 -21.65
CA LYS A 59 -8.21 0.16 -21.24
C LYS A 59 -7.25 0.85 -20.27
N VAL A 60 -6.88 2.10 -20.54
CA VAL A 60 -6.01 2.89 -19.67
C VAL A 60 -6.70 3.17 -18.34
N GLY A 61 -7.98 3.54 -18.35
CA GLY A 61 -8.77 3.72 -17.13
C GLY A 61 -8.80 2.45 -16.27
N ALA A 62 -9.12 1.30 -16.88
CA ALA A 62 -9.15 0.01 -16.18
C ALA A 62 -7.77 -0.41 -15.64
N MET A 63 -6.69 -0.11 -16.37
CA MET A 63 -5.33 -0.35 -15.91
C MET A 63 -4.99 0.50 -14.68
N LEU A 64 -5.35 1.79 -14.69
CA LEU A 64 -5.13 2.69 -13.56
C LEU A 64 -5.96 2.27 -12.33
N ASP A 65 -7.20 1.84 -12.55
CA ASP A 65 -8.05 1.26 -11.49
C ASP A 65 -7.38 0.04 -10.86
N HIS A 66 -6.90 -0.89 -11.69
CA HIS A 66 -6.22 -2.08 -11.22
C HIS A 66 -4.95 -1.75 -10.43
N LEU A 67 -4.16 -0.78 -10.88
CA LEU A 67 -2.95 -0.34 -10.17
C LEU A 67 -3.28 0.24 -8.80
N VAL A 68 -4.30 1.10 -8.70
CA VAL A 68 -4.73 1.67 -7.41
C VAL A 68 -5.15 0.57 -6.44
N THR A 69 -5.98 -0.37 -6.90
CA THR A 69 -6.43 -1.51 -6.08
C THR A 69 -5.25 -2.37 -5.63
N LEU A 70 -4.40 -2.80 -6.57
CA LEU A 70 -3.28 -3.69 -6.27
C LEU A 70 -2.29 -3.08 -5.29
N LEU A 71 -1.96 -1.80 -5.46
CA LEU A 71 -1.02 -1.09 -4.57
C LEU A 71 -1.63 -0.85 -3.18
N GLY A 72 -2.92 -0.52 -3.11
CA GLY A 72 -3.66 -0.37 -1.86
C GLY A 72 -3.73 -1.69 -1.08
N GLU A 73 -4.14 -2.77 -1.74
CA GLU A 73 -4.22 -4.11 -1.12
C GLU A 73 -2.84 -4.60 -0.66
N SER A 74 -1.80 -4.40 -1.49
CA SER A 74 -0.43 -4.77 -1.14
C SER A 74 0.09 -3.98 0.07
N ARG A 75 -0.23 -2.68 0.16
CA ARG A 75 0.11 -1.85 1.33
C ARG A 75 -0.53 -2.43 2.58
N ASP A 76 -1.82 -2.72 2.52
CA ASP A 76 -2.60 -3.15 3.67
C ASP A 76 -2.12 -4.51 4.19
N GLU A 77 -1.89 -5.48 3.30
CA GLU A 77 -1.36 -6.79 3.70
C GLU A 77 0.07 -6.70 4.27
N MET A 78 0.93 -5.83 3.73
CA MET A 78 2.27 -5.61 4.26
C MET A 78 2.23 -4.96 5.65
N ALA A 79 1.36 -3.98 5.87
CA ALA A 79 1.19 -3.34 7.16
C ALA A 79 0.60 -4.30 8.20
N GLU A 80 -0.37 -5.13 7.80
CA GLU A 80 -0.94 -6.14 8.68
C GLU A 80 0.11 -7.20 9.05
N THR A 81 0.87 -7.68 8.06
CA THR A 81 1.96 -8.65 8.29
C THR A 81 3.03 -8.09 9.22
N ALA A 82 3.44 -6.83 9.04
CA ALA A 82 4.37 -6.17 9.95
C ALA A 82 3.84 -6.14 11.40
N THR A 83 2.56 -5.81 11.57
CA THR A 83 1.89 -5.80 12.87
C THR A 83 1.87 -7.18 13.51
N ARG A 84 1.55 -8.24 12.74
CA ARG A 84 1.55 -9.63 13.23
C ARG A 84 2.94 -10.06 13.71
N TYR A 85 4.01 -9.72 12.97
CA TYR A 85 5.37 -10.03 13.40
C TYR A 85 5.77 -9.28 14.67
N ALA A 86 5.49 -7.97 14.76
CA ALA A 86 5.78 -7.20 15.97
C ALA A 86 5.08 -7.78 17.21
N GLN A 87 3.81 -8.15 17.09
CA GLN A 87 3.06 -8.79 18.19
C GLN A 87 3.66 -10.14 18.60
N SER A 88 4.13 -10.94 17.62
CA SER A 88 4.80 -12.21 17.90
C SER A 88 6.12 -12.01 18.62
N ASP A 89 6.91 -11.01 18.21
CA ASP A 89 8.20 -10.68 18.83
C ASP A 89 7.99 -10.16 20.26
N ASP A 90 7.02 -9.28 20.49
CA ASP A 90 6.66 -8.78 21.82
C ASP A 90 6.18 -9.92 22.74
N ALA A 91 5.36 -10.84 22.22
CA ALA A 91 4.89 -11.99 22.99
C ALA A 91 6.02 -12.97 23.33
N ALA A 92 6.98 -13.15 22.42
CA ALA A 92 8.16 -13.97 22.66
C ALA A 92 9.09 -13.31 23.70
N ALA A 93 9.28 -11.99 23.62
CA ALA A 93 10.04 -11.21 24.59
C ALA A 93 9.39 -11.27 25.98
N ALA A 94 8.07 -11.09 26.08
CA ALA A 94 7.34 -11.19 27.35
C ALA A 94 7.49 -12.58 28.01
N LYS A 95 7.41 -13.66 27.22
CA LYS A 95 7.66 -15.02 27.73
C LYS A 95 9.09 -15.22 28.20
N LEU A 96 10.06 -14.59 27.53
CA LEU A 96 11.45 -14.62 27.93
C LEU A 96 11.62 -13.88 29.26
N ASP A 97 11.04 -12.69 29.39
CA ASP A 97 11.04 -11.89 30.61
C ASP A 97 10.42 -12.65 31.79
N ASP A 98 9.29 -13.33 31.58
CA ASP A 98 8.63 -14.19 32.58
C ASP A 98 9.48 -15.41 32.99
N SER A 99 10.40 -15.84 32.12
CA SER A 99 11.29 -16.98 32.42
C SER A 99 12.49 -16.61 33.30
N TYR A 100 12.79 -15.30 33.44
CA TYR A 100 13.86 -14.85 34.32
C TYR A 100 13.43 -14.90 35.79
N PRO A 101 14.32 -15.31 36.71
CA PRO A 101 14.02 -15.32 38.13
C PRO A 101 13.73 -13.89 38.64
N GLU A 102 12.80 -13.76 39.59
CA GLU A 102 12.50 -12.49 40.23
C GLU A 102 13.77 -11.88 40.85
N THR A 103 14.25 -10.78 40.26
CA THR A 103 15.38 -10.04 40.79
C THR A 103 14.87 -8.96 41.75
N VAL A 104 15.32 -9.01 43.00
CA VAL A 104 15.03 -7.95 43.99
C VAL A 104 15.69 -6.66 43.50
N ARG A 105 14.91 -5.66 43.07
CA ARG A 105 15.45 -4.35 42.70
C ARG A 105 16.09 -3.71 43.95
N PRO A 106 17.34 -3.20 43.85
CA PRO A 106 17.94 -2.46 44.95
C PRO A 106 17.05 -1.27 45.35
N PRO A 107 16.87 -1.00 46.65
CA PRO A 107 16.12 0.17 47.08
C PRO A 107 16.78 1.44 46.53
N LEU A 108 15.98 2.34 45.96
CA LEU A 108 16.40 3.68 45.57
C LEU A 108 16.93 4.40 46.81
N ARG A 109 18.26 4.53 46.93
CA ARG A 109 18.87 5.45 47.90
C ARG A 109 18.50 6.87 47.45
N ARG A 110 17.70 7.55 48.27
CA ARG A 110 17.57 9.01 48.25
C ARG A 110 18.60 9.55 49.24
N ASP A 111 19.53 10.32 48.71
CA ASP A 111 20.52 11.09 49.45
C ASP A 111 19.98 12.51 49.69
#